data_AF-A0A328VFD1-F1
#
_entry.id   AF-A0A328VFD1-F1
#
_cell.length_a   1.000
_cell.length_b   1.000
_cell.length_c   1.000
_cell.angle_alpha   90.00
_cell.angle_beta   90.00
_cell.angle_gamma   90.00
#
_symmetry.space_group_name_H-M   'P 1'
#
loop_
_entity.id
_entity.type
_entity.pdbx_description
1 polymer ?
#
loop_
_entity_poly.entity_id
_entity_poly.type
_entity_poly.pdbx_seq_one_letter_code
_entity_poly.pdbx_strand_id
1 'polypeptide(L)'
;MHLQQALQLWPQQPPPTQSIEIHSALANTYYLLSNLVLARHHLTAMLNACEQLQDTSSKISARILHGLIAQDEGQIAEAEATFLEVLSLARSSPYPHHGEAYALVNLAGIAVEQGNYGRALAYAQEGLTLALTFGTRSVVNAARANLALSYLCLHDPTSALLIAEQMEVETTDERTAGYERAWRDLTIGLIFLAQGRYAEAATCLGGIEAALYRTYLPRASLPAKLRLAVCYHLQRQPERAEHALAEVVSILHTQPTLAHLAQQEWRLLRTLMPELGKHPRFAALQALLVSSHQTQVALPTDLQTPDLSPSTAVVISRESVLPSLTIYAFGEPVVLLNGQPIKHWRMARGMELFFFLLDARYPVSKETILTALWPEYDECTARTFHNTLYYLRKILGEACILFTPAGYTLNLAAGYGDQVWYDVQLFEDQRLVAESALAEGQLDRAKAAFHEMIQLYRGDYGRPFYQEWCTRRRDELRTIYLEACRQLAQIAWREEDWGESAEYWRRMLLLDSCLEEAHYGLIRCYLRQGKRGAALRQYQTCQRTLQEELGVQPGQALQLLYQRLTST
;
A
#
# COMPACT_ATOMS: atom_id res chain seq x y z
N MET A 1 -8.99 -24.54 -2.70
CA MET A 1 -8.76 -25.96 -3.03
C MET A 1 -7.33 -26.21 -3.53
N HIS A 2 -6.88 -25.55 -4.61
CA HIS A 2 -5.52 -25.75 -5.15
C HIS A 2 -4.36 -25.43 -4.18
N LEU A 3 -4.48 -24.37 -3.37
CA LEU A 3 -3.45 -24.01 -2.36
C LEU A 3 -3.36 -25.03 -1.21
N GLN A 4 -4.47 -25.62 -0.79
CA GLN A 4 -4.47 -26.70 0.20
C GLN A 4 -3.88 -28.00 -0.38
N GLN A 5 -4.19 -28.31 -1.64
CA GLN A 5 -3.56 -29.44 -2.34
C GLN A 5 -2.05 -29.23 -2.48
N ALA A 6 -1.59 -28.01 -2.76
CA ALA A 6 -0.16 -27.68 -2.82
C ALA A 6 0.55 -27.94 -1.48
N LEU A 7 -0.08 -27.62 -0.34
CA LEU A 7 0.45 -27.95 1.00
C LEU A 7 0.48 -29.46 1.26
N GLN A 8 -0.55 -30.20 0.82
CA GLN A 8 -0.65 -31.65 1.00
C GLN A 8 0.34 -32.44 0.13
N LEU A 9 0.78 -31.87 -0.99
CA LEU A 9 1.75 -32.49 -1.89
C LEU A 9 3.20 -32.36 -1.41
N TRP A 10 3.47 -31.60 -0.33
CA TRP A 10 4.81 -31.46 0.21
C TRP A 10 5.13 -32.60 1.21
N PRO A 11 6.18 -33.42 0.95
CA PRO A 11 6.53 -34.53 1.84
C PRO A 11 7.14 -34.09 3.20
N GLN A 12 7.62 -32.85 3.27
CA GLN A 12 8.13 -32.16 4.46
C GLN A 12 7.53 -30.75 4.53
N GLN A 13 7.72 -30.01 5.63
CA GLN A 13 7.26 -28.62 5.70
C GLN A 13 7.88 -27.78 4.56
N PRO A 14 7.11 -26.89 3.91
CA PRO A 14 7.65 -26.03 2.87
C PRO A 14 8.74 -25.10 3.44
N PRO A 15 9.72 -24.69 2.62
CA PRO A 15 10.69 -23.65 2.97
C PRO A 15 9.99 -22.43 3.59
N PRO A 16 10.58 -21.76 4.60
CA PRO A 16 9.91 -20.67 5.32
C PRO A 16 9.37 -19.54 4.44
N THR A 17 10.05 -19.21 3.33
CA THR A 17 9.59 -18.18 2.37
C THR A 17 8.32 -18.61 1.62
N GLN A 18 8.28 -19.84 1.12
CA GLN A 18 7.09 -20.42 0.46
C GLN A 18 5.95 -20.68 1.45
N SER A 19 6.30 -20.98 2.70
CA SER A 19 5.35 -21.10 3.82
C SER A 19 4.62 -19.78 4.07
N ILE A 20 5.33 -18.64 4.11
CA ILE A 20 4.73 -17.30 4.24
C ILE A 20 3.74 -17.03 3.11
N GLU A 21 4.14 -17.24 1.85
CA GLU A 21 3.29 -16.94 0.69
C GLU A 21 1.99 -17.76 0.68
N ILE A 22 2.11 -19.08 0.87
CA ILE A 22 0.95 -19.98 0.80
C ILE A 22 0.02 -19.77 2.00
N HIS A 23 0.58 -19.66 3.21
CA HIS A 23 -0.24 -19.42 4.40
C HIS A 23 -0.87 -18.04 4.43
N SER A 24 -0.19 -17.01 3.91
CA SER A 24 -0.78 -15.68 3.71
C SER A 24 -2.00 -15.75 2.77
N ALA A 25 -1.87 -16.40 1.61
CA ALA A 25 -2.96 -16.52 0.66
C ALA A 25 -4.16 -17.31 1.25
N LEU A 26 -3.90 -18.42 1.95
CA LEU A 26 -4.94 -19.21 2.60
C LEU A 26 -5.62 -18.46 3.75
N ALA A 27 -4.85 -17.79 4.62
CA ALA A 27 -5.39 -17.03 5.74
C ALA A 27 -6.33 -15.92 5.25
N ASN A 28 -5.91 -15.13 4.24
CA ASN A 28 -6.74 -14.11 3.62
C ASN A 28 -7.99 -14.69 2.95
N THR A 29 -7.86 -15.82 2.26
CA THR A 29 -9.01 -16.48 1.59
C THR A 29 -10.04 -16.95 2.61
N TYR A 30 -9.61 -17.63 3.69
CA TYR A 30 -10.53 -18.09 4.72
C TYR A 30 -11.15 -16.95 5.52
N TYR A 31 -10.40 -15.88 5.74
CA TYR A 31 -10.92 -14.66 6.33
C TYR A 31 -12.07 -14.07 5.51
N LEU A 32 -11.90 -13.94 4.19
CA LEU A 32 -12.96 -13.46 3.29
C LEU A 32 -14.20 -14.37 3.25
N LEU A 33 -14.02 -15.67 3.47
CA LEU A 33 -15.10 -16.66 3.57
C LEU A 33 -15.72 -16.75 4.97
N SER A 34 -15.35 -15.85 5.90
CA SER A 34 -15.79 -15.85 7.31
C SER A 34 -15.43 -17.13 8.09
N ASN A 35 -14.46 -17.91 7.62
CA ASN A 35 -13.93 -19.08 8.32
C ASN A 35 -12.73 -18.69 9.18
N LEU A 36 -13.01 -18.02 10.30
CA LEU A 36 -11.99 -17.44 11.17
C LEU A 36 -11.08 -18.50 11.80
N VAL A 37 -11.58 -19.72 12.03
CA VAL A 37 -10.80 -20.83 12.58
C VAL A 37 -9.66 -21.24 11.65
N LEU A 38 -9.95 -21.48 10.36
CA LEU A 38 -8.92 -21.82 9.38
C LEU A 38 -8.04 -20.62 9.04
N ALA A 39 -8.60 -19.41 9.05
CA ALA A 39 -7.81 -18.19 8.87
C ALA A 39 -6.76 -18.06 9.98
N ARG A 40 -7.14 -18.24 11.25
CA ARG A 40 -6.25 -18.20 12.43
C ARG A 40 -5.21 -19.31 12.38
N HIS A 41 -5.59 -20.53 11.98
CA HIS A 41 -4.64 -21.64 11.82
C HIS A 41 -3.50 -21.29 10.83
N HIS A 42 -3.84 -20.80 9.65
CA HIS A 42 -2.84 -20.44 8.64
C HIS A 42 -2.07 -19.17 9.02
N LEU A 43 -2.72 -18.22 9.70
CA LEU A 43 -2.05 -17.04 10.23
C LEU A 43 -0.97 -17.40 11.26
N THR A 44 -1.23 -18.34 12.18
CA THR A 44 -0.21 -18.80 13.14
C THR A 44 0.97 -19.44 12.42
N ALA A 45 0.73 -20.24 11.39
CA ALA A 45 1.80 -20.83 10.58
C ALA A 45 2.63 -19.76 9.85
N MET A 46 1.98 -18.72 9.32
CA MET A 46 2.65 -17.57 8.69
C MET A 46 3.51 -16.80 9.71
N LEU A 47 3.00 -16.49 10.90
CA LEU A 47 3.74 -15.77 11.95
C LEU A 47 4.99 -16.53 12.39
N ASN A 48 4.89 -17.85 12.59
CA ASN A 48 6.03 -18.70 12.94
C ASN A 48 7.11 -18.67 11.85
N ALA A 49 6.71 -18.70 10.56
CA ALA A 49 7.65 -18.62 9.45
C ALA A 49 8.29 -17.22 9.34
N CYS A 50 7.55 -16.14 9.63
CA CYS A 50 8.10 -14.78 9.68
C CYS A 50 9.15 -14.63 10.80
N GLU A 51 8.91 -15.23 11.96
CA GLU A 51 9.86 -15.21 13.09
C GLU A 51 11.16 -15.97 12.74
N GLN A 52 11.06 -17.12 12.08
CA GLN A 52 12.22 -17.88 11.62
C GLN A 52 13.09 -17.10 10.63
N LEU A 53 12.47 -16.31 9.75
CA LEU A 53 13.16 -15.52 8.72
C LEU A 53 13.54 -14.10 9.16
N GLN A 54 13.13 -13.68 10.35
CA GLN A 54 13.22 -12.28 10.79
C GLN A 54 12.58 -11.29 9.78
N ASP A 55 11.56 -11.74 9.06
CA ASP A 55 10.86 -10.94 8.04
C ASP A 55 9.86 -9.99 8.69
N THR A 56 10.31 -8.76 8.92
CA THR A 56 9.49 -7.70 9.55
C THR A 56 8.33 -7.28 8.64
N SER A 57 8.49 -7.33 7.32
CA SER A 57 7.45 -6.89 6.36
C SER A 57 6.28 -7.86 6.36
N SER A 58 6.57 -9.16 6.26
CA SER A 58 5.55 -10.20 6.29
C SER A 58 4.93 -10.35 7.68
N LYS A 59 5.69 -10.10 8.76
CA LYS A 59 5.14 -10.00 10.12
C LYS A 59 4.11 -8.88 10.28
N ILE A 60 4.35 -7.70 9.69
CA ILE A 60 3.39 -6.58 9.66
C ILE A 60 2.08 -7.02 8.99
N SER A 61 2.16 -7.62 7.80
CA SER A 61 0.98 -8.11 7.07
C SER A 61 0.20 -9.19 7.84
N ALA A 62 0.91 -10.12 8.48
CA ALA A 62 0.30 -11.13 9.33
C ALA A 62 -0.41 -10.49 10.54
N ARG A 63 0.22 -9.54 11.22
CA ARG A 63 -0.35 -8.85 12.38
C ARG A 63 -1.56 -7.98 12.00
N ILE A 64 -1.60 -7.38 10.81
CA ILE A 64 -2.80 -6.71 10.30
C ILE A 64 -3.97 -7.69 10.19
N LEU A 65 -3.75 -8.85 9.57
CA LEU A 65 -4.77 -9.89 9.47
C LEU A 65 -5.17 -10.42 10.85
N HIS A 66 -4.24 -10.51 11.80
CA HIS A 66 -4.53 -10.88 13.17
C HIS A 66 -5.49 -9.89 13.84
N GLY A 67 -5.20 -8.59 13.75
CA GLY A 67 -6.06 -7.54 14.28
C GLY A 67 -7.46 -7.58 13.67
N LEU A 68 -7.54 -7.81 12.36
CA LEU A 68 -8.81 -7.96 11.63
C LEU A 68 -9.64 -9.18 12.10
N ILE A 69 -8.99 -10.33 12.32
CA ILE A 69 -9.65 -11.53 12.87
C ILE A 69 -10.10 -11.29 14.31
N ALA A 70 -9.24 -10.71 15.15
CA ALA A 70 -9.58 -10.39 16.54
C ALA A 70 -10.77 -9.41 16.61
N GLN A 71 -10.81 -8.41 15.73
CA GLN A 71 -11.94 -7.49 15.62
C GLN A 71 -13.23 -8.21 15.22
N ASP A 72 -13.18 -9.09 14.21
CA ASP A 72 -14.36 -9.86 13.78
C ASP A 72 -14.84 -10.88 14.83
N GLU A 73 -13.93 -11.40 15.67
CA GLU A 73 -14.28 -12.23 16.84
C GLU A 73 -14.80 -11.41 18.04
N GLY A 74 -14.80 -10.08 17.95
CA GLY A 74 -15.23 -9.16 19.01
C GLY A 74 -14.21 -8.96 20.13
N GLN A 75 -12.96 -9.37 19.91
CA GLN A 75 -11.81 -9.14 20.80
C GLN A 75 -11.21 -7.74 20.53
N ILE A 76 -12.01 -6.68 20.75
CA ILE A 76 -11.65 -5.31 20.39
C ILE A 76 -10.34 -4.82 21.03
N ALA A 77 -10.09 -5.19 22.30
CA ALA A 77 -8.86 -4.81 22.99
C ALA A 77 -7.62 -5.47 22.37
N GLU A 78 -7.73 -6.74 21.98
CA GLU A 78 -6.66 -7.46 21.28
C GLU A 78 -6.41 -6.88 19.88
N ALA A 79 -7.48 -6.53 19.17
CA ALA A 79 -7.40 -5.88 17.87
C ALA A 79 -6.69 -4.51 17.97
N GLU A 80 -7.10 -3.65 18.91
CA GLU A 80 -6.47 -2.34 19.13
C GLU A 80 -4.99 -2.49 19.50
N ALA A 81 -4.66 -3.39 20.44
CA ALA A 81 -3.29 -3.67 20.83
C ALA A 81 -2.44 -4.17 19.64
N THR A 82 -3.01 -5.06 18.82
CA THR A 82 -2.34 -5.60 17.63
C THR A 82 -2.10 -4.50 16.59
N PHE A 83 -3.07 -3.63 16.32
CA PHE A 83 -2.87 -2.53 15.38
C PHE A 83 -1.90 -1.46 15.92
N LEU A 84 -1.86 -1.22 17.23
CA LEU A 84 -0.83 -0.36 17.84
C LEU A 84 0.56 -0.98 17.74
N GLU A 85 0.67 -2.30 17.90
CA GLU A 85 1.92 -3.04 17.63
C GLU A 85 2.33 -2.87 16.17
N VAL A 86 1.42 -3.10 15.21
CA VAL A 86 1.67 -2.88 13.78
C VAL A 86 2.11 -1.45 13.52
N LEU A 87 1.45 -0.45 14.13
CA LEU A 87 1.79 0.95 13.99
C LEU A 87 3.21 1.24 14.48
N SER A 88 3.59 0.68 15.64
CA SER A 88 4.93 0.81 16.19
C SER A 88 5.99 0.11 15.32
N LEU A 89 5.72 -1.12 14.88
CA LEU A 89 6.59 -1.91 14.02
C LEU A 89 6.80 -1.23 12.67
N ALA A 90 5.71 -0.77 12.06
CA ALA A 90 5.74 -0.03 10.80
C ALA A 90 6.58 1.24 10.96
N ARG A 91 6.35 2.07 11.98
CA ARG A 91 7.13 3.30 12.20
C ARG A 91 8.61 3.06 12.50
N SER A 92 8.95 1.92 13.10
CA SER A 92 10.34 1.53 13.39
C SER A 92 11.05 0.81 12.23
N SER A 93 10.31 0.43 11.18
CA SER A 93 10.82 -0.33 10.05
C SER A 93 11.42 0.59 8.98
N PRO A 94 12.48 0.18 8.26
CA PRO A 94 13.00 0.91 7.12
C PRO A 94 12.08 0.86 5.87
N TYR A 95 10.96 0.12 5.91
CA TYR A 95 10.00 -0.01 4.80
C TYR A 95 8.55 0.38 5.21
N PRO A 96 8.27 1.63 5.62
CA PRO A 96 7.22 1.88 6.59
C PRO A 96 6.03 2.63 6.05
N HIS A 97 5.21 2.08 5.15
CA HIS A 97 4.11 2.92 4.66
C HIS A 97 2.75 2.24 4.46
N HIS A 98 2.72 1.02 3.91
CA HIS A 98 1.46 0.28 3.79
C HIS A 98 0.96 -0.13 5.19
N GLY A 99 1.80 -0.77 6.00
CA GLY A 99 1.40 -1.25 7.33
C GLY A 99 0.97 -0.14 8.29
N GLU A 100 1.57 1.04 8.20
CA GLU A 100 1.19 2.21 8.99
C GLU A 100 -0.20 2.71 8.60
N ALA A 101 -0.46 2.88 7.30
CA ALA A 101 -1.77 3.27 6.79
C ALA A 101 -2.85 2.25 7.18
N TYR A 102 -2.58 0.95 7.01
CA TYR A 102 -3.49 -0.12 7.42
C TYR A 102 -3.77 -0.08 8.93
N ALA A 103 -2.75 0.07 9.77
CA ALA A 103 -2.93 0.16 11.21
C ALA A 103 -3.79 1.37 11.61
N LEU A 104 -3.47 2.55 11.10
CA LEU A 104 -4.21 3.78 11.39
C LEU A 104 -5.66 3.71 10.91
N VAL A 105 -5.90 3.18 9.71
CA VAL A 105 -7.26 3.02 9.18
C VAL A 105 -8.06 2.05 10.04
N ASN A 106 -7.49 0.92 10.46
CA ASN A 106 -8.22 -0.03 11.31
C ASN A 106 -8.40 0.51 12.75
N LEU A 107 -7.40 1.20 13.31
CA LEU A 107 -7.53 1.91 14.58
C LEU A 107 -8.61 2.99 14.52
N ALA A 108 -8.78 3.66 13.38
CA ALA A 108 -9.88 4.59 13.18
C ALA A 108 -11.24 3.87 13.22
N GLY A 109 -11.36 2.72 12.56
CA GLY A 109 -12.56 1.88 12.62
C GLY A 109 -12.90 1.47 14.05
N ILE A 110 -11.91 0.96 14.80
CA ILE A 110 -12.08 0.61 16.23
C ILE A 110 -12.49 1.84 17.05
N ALA A 111 -11.87 3.00 16.80
CA ALA A 111 -12.23 4.22 17.50
C ALA A 111 -13.68 4.66 17.19
N VAL A 112 -14.18 4.46 15.97
CA VAL A 112 -15.61 4.66 15.64
C VAL A 112 -16.49 3.70 16.44
N GLU A 113 -16.13 2.41 16.50
CA GLU A 113 -16.89 1.37 17.23
C GLU A 113 -16.97 1.63 18.75
N GLN A 114 -15.93 2.23 19.30
CA GLN A 114 -15.83 2.65 20.70
C GLN A 114 -16.53 4.00 20.97
N GLY A 115 -16.95 4.73 19.94
CA GLY A 115 -17.52 6.07 20.07
C GLY A 115 -16.49 7.19 20.27
N ASN A 116 -15.21 6.91 20.07
CA ASN A 116 -14.10 7.85 20.22
C ASN A 116 -13.83 8.63 18.91
N TYR A 117 -14.82 9.40 18.44
CA TYR A 117 -14.79 10.01 17.10
C TYR A 117 -13.64 10.99 16.87
N GLY A 118 -13.15 11.67 17.92
CA GLY A 118 -11.97 12.53 17.82
C GLY A 118 -10.69 11.74 17.50
N ARG A 119 -10.48 10.59 18.16
CA ARG A 119 -9.37 9.67 17.84
C ARG A 119 -9.57 9.05 16.46
N ALA A 120 -10.82 8.70 16.12
CA ALA A 120 -11.15 8.16 14.81
C ALA A 120 -10.80 9.13 13.67
N LEU A 121 -11.13 10.42 13.81
CA LEU A 121 -10.73 11.45 12.85
C LEU A 121 -9.21 11.57 12.74
N ALA A 122 -8.50 11.66 13.87
CA ALA A 122 -7.04 11.79 13.86
C ALA A 122 -6.38 10.60 13.15
N TYR A 123 -6.75 9.37 13.52
CA TYR A 123 -6.24 8.16 12.89
C TYR A 123 -6.64 8.06 11.41
N ALA A 124 -7.88 8.39 11.05
CA ALA A 124 -8.33 8.28 9.66
C ALA A 124 -7.72 9.38 8.77
N GLN A 125 -7.45 10.58 9.28
CA GLN A 125 -6.74 11.65 8.56
C GLN A 125 -5.27 11.29 8.35
N GLU A 126 -4.59 10.84 9.40
CA GLU A 126 -3.20 10.39 9.32
C GLU A 126 -3.10 9.17 8.39
N GLY A 127 -4.00 8.20 8.57
CA GLY A 127 -4.11 7.00 7.75
C GLY A 127 -4.43 7.32 6.29
N LEU A 128 -5.34 8.26 6.00
CA LEU A 128 -5.64 8.69 4.62
C LEU A 128 -4.44 9.37 3.98
N THR A 129 -3.72 10.21 4.72
CA THR A 129 -2.51 10.89 4.21
C THR A 129 -1.46 9.87 3.76
N LEU A 130 -1.23 8.84 4.58
CA LEU A 130 -0.33 7.75 4.23
C LEU A 130 -0.91 6.87 3.11
N ALA A 131 -2.20 6.57 3.14
CA ALA A 131 -2.85 5.74 2.13
C ALA A 131 -2.86 6.38 0.74
N LEU A 132 -3.00 7.71 0.64
CA LEU A 132 -2.91 8.42 -0.62
C LEU A 132 -1.49 8.39 -1.22
N THR A 133 -0.47 8.23 -0.37
CA THR A 133 0.93 8.23 -0.79
C THR A 133 1.44 6.81 -1.04
N PHE A 134 0.96 5.84 -0.25
CA PHE A 134 1.55 4.51 -0.15
C PHE A 134 0.52 3.40 0.09
N GLY A 135 -0.78 3.68 0.05
CA GLY A 135 -1.83 2.70 0.26
C GLY A 135 -2.37 2.16 -1.06
N THR A 136 -3.12 1.07 -0.97
CA THR A 136 -3.98 0.63 -2.08
C THR A 136 -5.25 1.47 -2.12
N ARG A 137 -5.94 1.48 -3.26
CA ARG A 137 -7.27 2.10 -3.40
C ARG A 137 -8.24 1.64 -2.29
N SER A 138 -8.18 0.36 -1.91
CA SER A 138 -8.98 -0.19 -0.81
C SER A 138 -8.68 0.45 0.56
N VAL A 139 -7.42 0.76 0.87
CA VAL A 139 -7.04 1.44 2.13
C VAL A 139 -7.44 2.91 2.10
N VAL A 140 -7.26 3.58 0.95
CA VAL A 140 -7.73 4.97 0.75
C VAL A 140 -9.24 5.05 0.98
N ASN A 141 -9.99 4.13 0.38
CA ASN A 141 -11.43 4.05 0.54
C ASN A 141 -11.84 3.73 1.97
N ALA A 142 -11.15 2.81 2.65
CA ALA A 142 -11.42 2.51 4.05
C ALA A 142 -11.12 3.72 4.96
N ALA A 143 -10.06 4.47 4.70
CA ALA A 143 -9.74 5.71 5.42
C ALA A 143 -10.82 6.78 5.21
N ARG A 144 -11.26 6.98 3.95
CA ARG A 144 -12.38 7.88 3.60
C ARG A 144 -13.68 7.43 4.25
N ALA A 145 -13.97 6.13 4.27
CA ALA A 145 -15.15 5.60 4.95
C ALA A 145 -15.10 5.88 6.45
N ASN A 146 -13.97 5.64 7.12
CA ASN A 146 -13.83 5.94 8.55
C ASN A 146 -13.91 7.44 8.86
N LEU A 147 -13.37 8.30 7.99
CA LEU A 147 -13.58 9.74 8.07
C LEU A 147 -15.06 10.11 7.93
N ALA A 148 -15.71 9.60 6.89
CA ALA A 148 -17.12 9.88 6.63
C ALA A 148 -18.01 9.42 7.78
N LEU A 149 -17.77 8.22 8.33
CA LEU A 149 -18.48 7.70 9.50
C LEU A 149 -18.22 8.56 10.74
N SER A 150 -16.98 9.03 10.94
CA SER A 150 -16.63 9.89 12.07
C SER A 150 -17.34 11.24 11.97
N TYR A 151 -17.33 11.89 10.80
CA TYR A 151 -18.08 13.13 10.56
C TYR A 151 -19.59 12.92 10.71
N LEU A 152 -20.11 11.80 10.22
CA LEU A 152 -21.53 11.46 10.36
C LEU A 152 -21.94 11.33 11.83
N CYS A 153 -21.13 10.65 12.64
CA CYS A 153 -21.36 10.50 14.08
C CYS A 153 -21.18 11.81 14.86
N LEU A 154 -20.41 12.76 14.31
CA LEU A 154 -20.27 14.12 14.81
C LEU A 154 -21.36 15.07 14.26
N HIS A 155 -22.41 14.53 13.65
CA HIS A 155 -23.54 15.27 13.08
C HIS A 155 -23.18 16.22 11.93
N ASP A 156 -22.15 15.89 11.15
CA ASP A 156 -21.78 16.58 9.91
C ASP A 156 -21.98 15.66 8.68
N PRO A 157 -23.23 15.45 8.24
CA PRO A 157 -23.53 14.57 7.12
C PRO A 157 -23.08 15.17 5.77
N THR A 158 -22.83 16.48 5.69
CA THR A 158 -22.38 17.14 4.47
C THR A 158 -20.91 16.82 4.19
N SER A 159 -20.04 17.02 5.19
CA SER A 159 -18.64 16.60 5.06
C SER A 159 -18.51 15.09 4.90
N ALA A 160 -19.35 14.31 5.59
CA ALA A 160 -19.38 12.87 5.43
C ALA A 160 -19.67 12.45 3.98
N LEU A 161 -20.68 13.07 3.33
CA LEU A 161 -21.03 12.76 1.96
C LEU A 161 -19.93 13.17 0.98
N LEU A 162 -19.37 14.37 1.13
CA LEU A 162 -18.28 14.87 0.28
C LEU A 162 -17.08 13.92 0.30
N ILE A 163 -16.74 13.38 1.47
CA ILE A 163 -15.63 12.42 1.62
C ILE A 163 -15.99 11.06 1.04
N ALA A 164 -17.22 10.57 1.26
CA ALA A 164 -17.67 9.30 0.73
C ALA A 164 -17.75 9.29 -0.81
N GLU A 165 -18.10 10.42 -1.43
CA GLU A 165 -18.13 10.59 -2.89
C GLU A 165 -16.74 10.54 -3.53
N GLN A 166 -15.68 10.81 -2.76
CA GLN A 166 -14.30 10.65 -3.23
C GLN A 166 -13.82 9.19 -3.23
N MET A 167 -14.62 8.24 -2.73
CA MET A 167 -14.23 6.82 -2.77
C MET A 167 -14.27 6.30 -4.22
N GLU A 168 -13.09 5.92 -4.72
CA GLU A 168 -12.91 5.44 -6.09
C GLU A 168 -13.38 4.00 -6.22
N VAL A 169 -14.08 3.67 -7.29
CA VAL A 169 -14.52 2.30 -7.59
C VAL A 169 -14.12 1.94 -9.01
N GLU A 170 -13.71 0.70 -9.20
CA GLU A 170 -13.43 0.18 -10.55
C GLU A 170 -14.73 0.10 -11.36
N THR A 171 -14.69 0.63 -12.59
CA THR A 171 -15.87 0.76 -13.47
C THR A 171 -16.17 -0.51 -14.29
N THR A 172 -15.76 -1.69 -13.81
CA THR A 172 -15.91 -2.95 -14.55
C THR A 172 -17.23 -3.66 -14.22
N ASP A 173 -18.16 -3.60 -15.18
CA ASP A 173 -19.45 -4.31 -15.29
C ASP A 173 -20.46 -4.12 -14.13
N GLU A 174 -21.62 -3.48 -14.43
CA GLU A 174 -22.73 -3.26 -13.48
C GLU A 174 -23.26 -4.55 -12.83
N ARG A 175 -22.96 -5.73 -13.42
CA ARG A 175 -23.43 -7.03 -12.95
C ARG A 175 -22.61 -7.62 -11.80
N THR A 176 -21.44 -7.05 -11.49
CA THR A 176 -20.58 -7.50 -10.40
C THR A 176 -20.21 -6.32 -9.51
N ALA A 177 -20.85 -6.18 -8.34
CA ALA A 177 -20.38 -5.23 -7.34
C ALA A 177 -19.10 -5.80 -6.69
N GLY A 178 -17.95 -5.25 -7.06
CA GLY A 178 -16.71 -5.47 -6.33
C GLY A 178 -16.80 -4.97 -4.88
N TYR A 179 -15.92 -5.47 -4.02
CA TYR A 179 -15.87 -5.15 -2.59
C TYR A 179 -15.82 -3.63 -2.31
N GLU A 180 -15.11 -2.86 -3.14
CA GLU A 180 -14.98 -1.40 -2.98
C GLU A 180 -16.27 -0.64 -3.29
N ARG A 181 -17.02 -1.07 -4.32
CA ARG A 181 -18.34 -0.50 -4.62
C ARG A 181 -19.32 -0.77 -3.49
N ALA A 182 -19.32 -1.99 -2.97
CA ALA A 182 -20.15 -2.36 -1.84
C ALA A 182 -19.84 -1.48 -0.61
N TRP A 183 -18.56 -1.28 -0.29
CA TRP A 183 -18.17 -0.44 0.86
C TRP A 183 -18.58 1.02 0.68
N ARG A 184 -18.33 1.62 -0.49
CA ARG A 184 -18.75 2.99 -0.78
C ARG A 184 -20.26 3.16 -0.64
N ASP A 185 -21.02 2.30 -1.32
CA ASP A 185 -22.48 2.42 -1.37
C ASP A 185 -23.12 2.10 -0.01
N LEU A 186 -22.53 1.20 0.80
CA LEU A 186 -22.90 1.03 2.20
C LEU A 186 -22.72 2.34 2.98
N THR A 187 -21.59 3.00 2.82
CA THR A 187 -21.26 4.26 3.52
C THR A 187 -22.21 5.38 3.11
N ILE A 188 -22.40 5.59 1.81
CA ILE A 188 -23.33 6.60 1.27
C ILE A 188 -24.77 6.28 1.69
N GLY A 189 -25.19 5.02 1.61
CA GLY A 189 -26.53 4.59 2.03
C GLY A 189 -26.81 4.87 3.50
N LEU A 190 -25.80 4.73 4.38
CA LEU A 190 -25.93 5.11 5.78
C LEU A 190 -26.02 6.63 5.98
N ILE A 191 -25.26 7.41 5.21
CA ILE A 191 -25.33 8.88 5.23
C ILE A 191 -26.73 9.34 4.78
N PHE A 192 -27.28 8.76 3.72
CA PHE A 192 -28.65 9.05 3.27
C PHE A 192 -29.69 8.66 4.30
N LEU A 193 -29.54 7.51 4.97
CA LEU A 193 -30.39 7.11 6.10
C LEU A 193 -30.38 8.18 7.21
N ALA A 194 -29.20 8.62 7.64
CA ALA A 194 -29.05 9.64 8.67
C ALA A 194 -29.59 11.02 8.26
N GLN A 195 -29.57 11.34 6.96
CA GLN A 195 -30.17 12.57 6.39
C GLN A 195 -31.69 12.50 6.23
N GLY A 196 -32.33 11.36 6.54
CA GLY A 196 -33.77 11.17 6.31
C GLY A 196 -34.15 10.85 4.85
N ARG A 197 -33.18 10.64 3.96
CA ARG A 197 -33.34 10.34 2.53
C ARG A 197 -33.57 8.86 2.30
N TYR A 198 -34.62 8.31 2.93
CA TYR A 198 -34.83 6.85 3.03
C TYR A 198 -35.03 6.16 1.67
N ALA A 199 -35.68 6.83 0.71
CA ALA A 199 -35.90 6.26 -0.62
C ALA A 199 -34.57 6.13 -1.40
N GLU A 200 -33.71 7.14 -1.32
CA GLU A 200 -32.40 7.14 -1.96
C GLU A 200 -31.47 6.12 -1.32
N ALA A 201 -31.50 6.03 0.03
CA ALA A 201 -30.80 4.98 0.75
C ALA A 201 -31.27 3.57 0.33
N ALA A 202 -32.58 3.34 0.21
CA ALA A 202 -33.12 2.05 -0.22
C ALA A 202 -32.71 1.68 -1.65
N THR A 203 -32.74 2.64 -2.58
CA THR A 203 -32.28 2.42 -3.97
C THR A 203 -30.79 2.09 -4.02
N CYS A 204 -29.96 2.87 -3.32
CA CYS A 204 -28.52 2.67 -3.25
C CYS A 204 -28.17 1.30 -2.65
N LEU A 205 -28.73 0.98 -1.48
CA LEU A 205 -28.48 -0.28 -0.78
C LEU A 205 -29.07 -1.49 -1.51
N GLY A 206 -30.24 -1.35 -2.13
CA GLY A 206 -30.86 -2.42 -2.93
C GLY A 206 -30.04 -2.77 -4.17
N GLY A 207 -29.40 -1.78 -4.79
CA GLY A 207 -28.53 -1.98 -5.95
C GLY A 207 -27.26 -2.78 -5.64
N ILE A 208 -26.75 -2.73 -4.41
CA ILE A 208 -25.61 -3.56 -3.99
C ILE A 208 -26.02 -4.90 -3.40
N GLU A 209 -27.16 -4.98 -2.71
CA GLU A 209 -27.62 -6.23 -2.08
C GLU A 209 -27.84 -7.33 -3.14
N ALA A 210 -28.47 -6.98 -4.26
CA ALA A 210 -28.69 -7.90 -5.37
C ALA A 210 -27.39 -8.42 -6.02
N ALA A 211 -26.32 -7.62 -5.98
CA ALA A 211 -25.01 -7.99 -6.49
C ALA A 211 -24.22 -8.84 -5.48
N LEU A 212 -24.29 -8.50 -4.19
CA LEU A 212 -23.64 -9.23 -3.09
C LEU A 212 -24.25 -10.62 -2.86
N TYR A 213 -25.55 -10.78 -3.10
CA TYR A 213 -26.23 -12.08 -3.06
C TYR A 213 -25.63 -13.07 -4.08
N ARG A 214 -25.22 -12.58 -5.26
CA ARG A 214 -24.66 -13.43 -6.33
C ARG A 214 -23.20 -13.83 -6.09
N THR A 215 -22.45 -13.04 -5.33
CA THR A 215 -21.01 -13.24 -5.08
C THR A 215 -20.71 -13.95 -3.75
N TYR A 216 -21.73 -14.28 -2.96
CA TYR A 216 -21.61 -15.01 -1.69
C TYR A 216 -20.64 -14.35 -0.70
N LEU A 217 -20.73 -13.02 -0.55
CA LEU A 217 -19.96 -12.22 0.41
C LEU A 217 -20.83 -11.86 1.63
N PRO A 218 -20.99 -12.77 2.61
CA PRO A 218 -21.96 -12.59 3.70
C PRO A 218 -21.63 -11.40 4.61
N ARG A 219 -20.34 -11.06 4.75
CA ARG A 219 -19.86 -9.95 5.57
C ARG A 219 -20.33 -8.57 5.07
N ALA A 220 -20.44 -8.37 3.76
CA ALA A 220 -20.98 -7.13 3.18
C ALA A 220 -22.51 -7.16 3.05
N SER A 221 -23.10 -8.36 2.88
CA SER A 221 -24.54 -8.53 2.74
C SER A 221 -25.31 -8.21 4.03
N LEU A 222 -24.77 -8.58 5.20
CA LEU A 222 -25.45 -8.37 6.48
C LEU A 222 -25.70 -6.88 6.80
N PRO A 223 -24.72 -5.98 6.73
CA PRO A 223 -24.95 -4.54 6.89
C PRO A 223 -25.96 -3.99 5.88
N ALA A 224 -25.89 -4.41 4.61
CA ALA A 224 -26.81 -3.95 3.57
C ALA A 224 -28.26 -4.33 3.89
N LYS A 225 -28.52 -5.60 4.23
CA LYS A 225 -29.86 -6.09 4.58
C LYS A 225 -30.40 -5.45 5.86
N LEU A 226 -29.57 -5.28 6.88
CA LEU A 226 -29.98 -4.63 8.12
C LEU A 226 -30.34 -3.15 7.89
N ARG A 227 -29.54 -2.42 7.11
CA ARG A 227 -29.83 -1.02 6.75
C ARG A 227 -31.08 -0.92 5.86
N LEU A 228 -31.29 -1.85 4.92
CA LEU A 228 -32.53 -1.94 4.12
C LEU A 228 -33.77 -2.20 4.98
N ALA A 229 -33.68 -3.09 5.97
CA ALA A 229 -34.77 -3.32 6.91
C ALA A 229 -35.17 -2.03 7.64
N VAL A 230 -34.18 -1.23 8.05
CA VAL A 230 -34.39 0.09 8.64
C VAL A 230 -35.03 1.05 7.62
N CYS A 231 -34.53 1.13 6.37
CA CYS A 231 -35.15 1.92 5.31
C CYS A 231 -36.63 1.59 5.12
N TYR A 232 -36.97 0.30 4.98
CA TYR A 232 -38.34 -0.15 4.77
C TYR A 232 -39.23 0.12 5.99
N HIS A 233 -38.67 -0.01 7.21
CA HIS A 233 -39.39 0.35 8.42
C HIS A 233 -39.78 1.84 8.43
N LEU A 234 -38.83 2.74 8.15
CA LEU A 234 -39.06 4.18 8.14
C LEU A 234 -39.96 4.63 6.98
N GLN A 235 -39.94 3.91 5.86
CA GLN A 235 -40.85 4.12 4.73
C GLN A 235 -42.25 3.53 4.93
N ARG A 236 -42.56 2.97 6.11
CA ARG A 236 -43.85 2.32 6.42
C ARG A 236 -44.19 1.15 5.49
N GLN A 237 -43.17 0.37 5.11
CA GLN A 237 -43.31 -0.89 4.36
C GLN A 237 -43.04 -2.09 5.28
N PRO A 238 -43.99 -2.47 6.16
CA PRO A 238 -43.76 -3.42 7.24
C PRO A 238 -43.37 -4.82 6.74
N GLU A 239 -44.03 -5.34 5.71
CA GLU A 239 -43.78 -6.68 5.17
C GLU A 239 -42.34 -6.83 4.63
N ARG A 240 -41.85 -5.83 3.90
CA ARG A 240 -40.47 -5.82 3.39
C ARG A 240 -39.44 -5.69 4.51
N ALA A 241 -39.74 -4.89 5.53
CA ALA A 241 -38.87 -4.75 6.70
C ALA A 241 -38.76 -6.07 7.48
N GLU A 242 -39.88 -6.76 7.68
CA GLU A 242 -39.93 -8.06 8.35
C GLU A 242 -39.21 -9.14 7.56
N HIS A 243 -39.39 -9.18 6.23
CA HIS A 243 -38.67 -10.10 5.37
C HIS A 243 -37.15 -9.89 5.46
N ALA A 244 -36.67 -8.64 5.32
CA ALA A 244 -35.25 -8.33 5.42
C ALA A 244 -34.66 -8.66 6.81
N LEU A 245 -35.42 -8.45 7.89
CA LEU A 245 -34.98 -8.84 9.24
C LEU A 245 -34.92 -10.36 9.42
N ALA A 246 -35.89 -11.09 8.88
CA ALA A 246 -35.89 -12.56 8.93
C ALA A 246 -34.67 -13.13 8.21
N GLU A 247 -34.25 -12.53 7.09
CA GLU A 247 -33.01 -12.91 6.41
C GLU A 247 -31.76 -12.61 7.26
N VAL A 248 -31.68 -11.45 7.91
CA VAL A 248 -30.56 -11.12 8.82
C VAL A 248 -30.49 -12.14 9.97
N VAL A 249 -31.63 -12.48 10.57
CA VAL A 249 -31.71 -13.50 11.63
C VAL A 249 -31.26 -14.88 11.11
N SER A 250 -31.68 -15.27 9.91
CA SER A 250 -31.26 -16.52 9.26
C SER A 250 -29.74 -16.55 9.01
N ILE A 251 -29.15 -15.45 8.54
CA ILE A 251 -27.70 -15.32 8.37
C ILE A 251 -26.98 -15.50 9.71
N LEU A 252 -27.47 -14.88 10.79
CA LEU A 252 -26.84 -15.00 12.11
C LEU A 252 -26.95 -16.42 12.70
N HIS A 253 -28.03 -17.14 12.43
CA HIS A 253 -28.15 -18.55 12.83
C HIS A 253 -27.20 -19.47 12.06
N THR A 254 -27.01 -19.22 10.77
CA THR A 254 -26.14 -20.05 9.91
C THR A 254 -24.66 -19.67 10.02
N GLN A 255 -24.35 -18.43 10.36
CA GLN A 255 -22.99 -17.89 10.51
C GLN A 255 -22.86 -17.07 11.80
N PRO A 256 -22.74 -17.74 12.97
CA PRO A 256 -22.62 -17.06 14.27
C PRO A 256 -21.41 -16.13 14.38
N THR A 257 -20.37 -16.34 13.57
CA THR A 257 -19.18 -15.49 13.50
C THR A 257 -19.49 -14.04 13.09
N LEU A 258 -20.64 -13.79 12.46
CA LEU A 258 -21.07 -12.43 12.08
C LEU A 258 -21.83 -11.69 13.19
N ALA A 259 -22.03 -12.31 14.36
CA ALA A 259 -22.79 -11.69 15.45
C ALA A 259 -22.15 -10.38 15.93
N HIS A 260 -20.81 -10.31 15.98
CA HIS A 260 -20.12 -9.08 16.39
C HIS A 260 -20.36 -7.94 15.38
N LEU A 261 -20.18 -8.21 14.09
CA LEU A 261 -20.48 -7.24 13.02
C LEU A 261 -21.92 -6.73 13.09
N ALA A 262 -22.89 -7.64 13.27
CA ALA A 262 -24.29 -7.26 13.41
C ALA A 262 -24.54 -6.39 14.65
N GLN A 263 -23.82 -6.65 15.74
CA GLN A 263 -23.88 -5.84 16.96
C GLN A 263 -23.30 -4.44 16.75
N GLN A 264 -22.16 -4.33 16.07
CA GLN A 264 -21.54 -3.06 15.71
C GLN A 264 -22.47 -2.22 14.83
N GLU A 265 -23.01 -2.81 13.76
CA GLU A 265 -23.95 -2.16 12.86
C GLU A 265 -25.22 -1.70 13.59
N TRP A 266 -25.76 -2.56 14.46
CA TRP A 266 -26.92 -2.19 15.28
C TRP A 266 -26.62 -1.04 16.24
N ARG A 267 -25.42 -1.01 16.86
CA ARG A 267 -24.98 0.09 17.72
C ARG A 267 -24.85 1.40 16.94
N LEU A 268 -24.26 1.36 15.75
CA LEU A 268 -24.10 2.52 14.87
C LEU A 268 -25.47 3.08 14.46
N LEU A 269 -26.39 2.22 14.00
CA LEU A 269 -27.75 2.61 13.65
C LEU A 269 -28.50 3.23 14.82
N ARG A 270 -28.36 2.68 16.03
CA ARG A 270 -28.97 3.26 17.24
C ARG A 270 -28.35 4.59 17.67
N THR A 271 -27.07 4.80 17.36
CA THR A 271 -26.38 6.06 17.65
C THR A 271 -26.93 7.17 16.73
N LEU A 272 -27.11 6.85 15.44
CA LEU A 272 -27.65 7.78 14.46
C LEU A 272 -29.16 7.97 14.59
N MET A 273 -29.87 6.92 15.04
CA MET A 273 -31.33 6.89 15.15
C MET A 273 -31.80 6.21 16.45
N PRO A 274 -31.83 6.94 17.58
CA PRO A 274 -32.15 6.38 18.89
C PRO A 274 -33.52 5.70 18.99
N GLU A 275 -34.50 6.16 18.20
CA GLU A 275 -35.87 5.66 18.19
C GLU A 275 -35.99 4.17 17.80
N LEU A 276 -35.02 3.64 17.04
CA LEU A 276 -35.01 2.23 16.65
C LEU A 276 -34.86 1.27 17.85
N GLY A 277 -34.16 1.70 18.90
CA GLY A 277 -33.77 0.84 20.01
C GLY A 277 -34.95 0.28 20.81
N LYS A 278 -36.10 0.97 20.82
CA LYS A 278 -37.28 0.58 21.60
C LYS A 278 -38.37 -0.06 20.75
N HIS A 279 -38.18 -0.14 19.43
CA HIS A 279 -39.23 -0.57 18.53
C HIS A 279 -39.34 -2.12 18.51
N PRO A 280 -40.53 -2.70 18.74
CA PRO A 280 -40.70 -4.15 18.94
C PRO A 280 -40.28 -4.99 17.74
N ARG A 281 -40.34 -4.43 16.52
CA ARG A 281 -39.89 -5.10 15.29
C ARG A 281 -38.44 -5.59 15.34
N PHE A 282 -37.57 -4.90 16.08
CA PHE A 282 -36.16 -5.27 16.19
C PHE A 282 -35.87 -6.15 17.41
N ALA A 283 -36.88 -6.53 18.20
CA ALA A 283 -36.69 -7.28 19.45
C ALA A 283 -36.03 -8.65 19.23
N ALA A 284 -36.39 -9.37 18.15
CA ALA A 284 -35.79 -10.66 17.82
C ALA A 284 -34.29 -10.55 17.51
N LEU A 285 -33.91 -9.55 16.70
CA LEU A 285 -32.51 -9.22 16.42
C LEU A 285 -31.78 -8.85 17.72
N GLN A 286 -32.37 -7.99 18.55
CA GLN A 286 -31.78 -7.58 19.83
C GLN A 286 -31.53 -8.75 20.77
N ALA A 287 -32.50 -9.67 20.90
CA ALA A 287 -32.35 -10.86 21.75
C ALA A 287 -31.16 -11.73 21.31
N LEU A 288 -30.99 -11.92 19.99
CA LEU A 288 -29.86 -12.66 19.43
C LEU A 288 -28.53 -11.97 19.74
N LEU A 289 -28.45 -10.65 19.55
CA LEU A 289 -27.22 -9.87 19.78
C LEU A 289 -26.84 -9.75 21.26
N VAL A 290 -27.79 -9.92 22.19
CA VAL A 290 -27.50 -9.96 23.64
C VAL A 290 -26.96 -11.33 24.05
N SER A 291 -27.46 -12.41 23.45
CA SER A 291 -27.04 -13.79 23.79
C SER A 291 -25.59 -14.11 23.39
N SER A 292 -25.03 -13.42 22.41
CA SER A 292 -23.64 -13.60 21.95
C SER A 292 -22.57 -12.99 22.88
N HIS A 293 -22.96 -12.21 23.89
CA HIS A 293 -22.04 -11.45 24.75
C HIS A 293 -21.47 -12.23 25.94
N GLN A 294 -21.96 -13.45 26.22
CA GLN A 294 -21.61 -14.20 27.44
C GLN A 294 -20.26 -14.96 27.37
N THR A 295 -19.48 -14.80 26.29
CA THR A 295 -18.19 -15.49 26.09
C THR A 295 -16.99 -14.54 26.09
N GLN A 296 -16.93 -13.57 27.00
CA GLN A 296 -15.70 -12.78 27.22
C GLN A 296 -15.06 -13.13 28.57
N VAL A 297 -13.89 -13.75 28.48
CA VAL A 297 -12.94 -13.97 29.58
C VAL A 297 -12.44 -12.60 30.06
N ALA A 298 -12.53 -12.37 31.37
CA ALA A 298 -11.96 -11.18 32.00
C ALA A 298 -10.42 -11.22 31.91
N LEU A 299 -9.81 -10.11 31.48
CA LEU A 299 -8.36 -9.87 31.58
C LEU A 299 -8.06 -8.75 32.60
N PRO A 300 -6.84 -8.72 33.17
CA PRO A 300 -6.49 -7.98 34.37
C PRO A 300 -6.56 -6.46 34.22
N THR A 301 -6.98 -5.82 35.30
CA THR A 301 -7.31 -4.40 35.42
C THR A 301 -6.09 -3.49 35.64
N ASP A 302 -4.97 -3.73 34.97
CA ASP A 302 -3.77 -2.87 35.11
C ASP A 302 -3.11 -2.58 33.75
N LEU A 303 -3.67 -1.62 33.02
CA LEU A 303 -2.95 -0.85 32.01
C LEU A 303 -3.20 0.63 32.31
N GLN A 304 -2.23 1.25 32.99
CA GLN A 304 -2.20 2.67 33.23
C GLN A 304 -2.13 3.41 31.88
N THR A 305 -3.04 4.35 31.71
CA THR A 305 -3.10 5.30 30.59
C THR A 305 -1.85 6.20 30.57
N PRO A 306 -1.21 6.43 29.40
CA PRO A 306 -0.24 7.51 29.29
C PRO A 306 -0.96 8.87 29.29
N ASP A 307 -0.58 9.73 30.22
CA ASP A 307 -0.97 11.13 30.34
C ASP A 307 -0.37 11.95 29.19
N LEU A 308 -1.23 12.57 28.39
CA LEU A 308 -0.87 13.55 27.37
C LEU A 308 -1.09 14.96 27.92
N SER A 309 -0.15 15.41 28.74
CA SER A 309 0.00 16.83 29.10
C SER A 309 1.21 17.44 28.37
N PRO A 310 1.18 18.72 27.98
CA PRO A 310 2.20 19.34 27.16
C PRO A 310 3.51 19.48 27.93
N SER A 311 4.57 18.83 27.44
CA SER A 311 5.90 18.84 28.04
C SER A 311 6.49 20.25 28.08
N THR A 312 6.80 20.68 29.29
CA THR A 312 7.59 21.87 29.64
C THR A 312 8.90 21.94 28.87
N ALA A 313 9.22 23.16 28.43
CA ALA A 313 10.44 23.53 27.73
C ALA A 313 11.71 23.00 28.42
N VAL A 314 12.45 22.15 27.72
CA VAL A 314 13.84 21.84 28.03
C VAL A 314 14.70 22.91 27.35
N VAL A 315 15.37 23.72 28.17
CA VAL A 315 16.49 24.56 27.72
C VAL A 315 17.66 23.63 27.41
N ILE A 316 17.97 23.45 26.13
CA ILE A 316 19.21 22.82 25.68
C ILE A 316 20.10 23.89 25.05
N SER A 317 21.28 24.02 25.62
CA SER A 317 22.43 24.78 25.15
C SER A 317 22.75 24.52 23.67
N ARG A 318 22.89 25.60 22.90
CA ARG A 318 23.19 25.59 21.45
C ARG A 318 24.65 25.24 21.19
N GLU A 319 24.90 24.02 20.75
CA GLU A 319 25.88 23.77 19.69
C GLU A 319 25.08 23.53 18.40
N SER A 320 25.33 24.35 17.37
CA SER A 320 24.59 24.33 16.11
C SER A 320 25.03 23.15 15.26
N VAL A 321 24.47 21.96 15.50
CA VAL A 321 24.55 20.84 14.55
C VAL A 321 23.65 21.21 13.36
N LEU A 322 24.23 21.33 12.16
CA LEU A 322 23.46 21.52 10.93
C LEU A 322 22.46 20.37 10.76
N PRO A 323 21.26 20.60 10.22
CA PRO A 323 20.31 19.54 9.94
C PRO A 323 20.85 18.59 8.86
N SER A 324 20.37 17.34 8.84
CA SER A 324 20.66 16.36 7.79
C SER A 324 19.52 16.22 6.80
N LEU A 325 19.84 15.92 5.54
CA LEU A 325 18.87 15.74 4.47
C LEU A 325 19.16 14.41 3.74
N THR A 326 18.15 13.55 3.61
CA THR A 326 18.26 12.27 2.90
C THR A 326 17.26 12.23 1.76
N ILE A 327 17.72 12.01 0.53
CA ILE A 327 16.91 12.07 -0.67
C ILE A 327 16.94 10.70 -1.35
N TYR A 328 15.77 10.09 -1.48
CA TYR A 328 15.53 8.90 -2.27
C TYR A 328 14.79 9.29 -3.55
N ALA A 329 15.34 8.93 -4.70
CA ALA A 329 14.73 9.18 -5.99
C ALA A 329 14.59 7.92 -6.85
N PHE A 330 15.27 6.81 -6.53
CA PHE A 330 15.02 5.52 -7.18
C PHE A 330 13.77 4.85 -6.63
N GLY A 331 12.73 4.77 -7.46
CA GLY A 331 11.40 4.34 -7.09
C GLY A 331 10.50 5.51 -6.71
N GLU A 332 9.81 5.37 -5.58
CA GLU A 332 8.93 6.44 -5.08
C GLU A 332 9.77 7.54 -4.42
N PRO A 333 9.68 8.81 -4.87
CA PRO A 333 10.53 9.88 -4.37
C PRO A 333 10.21 10.23 -2.91
N VAL A 334 11.24 10.28 -2.07
CA VAL A 334 11.13 10.61 -0.63
C VAL A 334 12.27 11.54 -0.23
N VAL A 335 11.96 12.57 0.55
CA VAL A 335 12.97 13.45 1.16
C VAL A 335 12.79 13.44 2.66
N LEU A 336 13.84 13.11 3.41
CA LEU A 336 13.89 13.13 4.87
C LEU A 336 14.70 14.32 5.35
N LEU A 337 14.15 15.09 6.28
CA LEU A 337 14.83 16.15 7.02
C LEU A 337 15.07 15.65 8.45
N ASN A 338 16.32 15.56 8.89
CA ASN A 338 16.72 14.98 10.17
C ASN A 338 16.15 13.56 10.39
N GLY A 339 16.16 12.74 9.32
CA GLY A 339 15.58 11.40 9.32
C GLY A 339 14.05 11.35 9.31
N GLN A 340 13.36 12.49 9.27
CA GLN A 340 11.89 12.57 9.20
C GLN A 340 11.42 12.93 7.80
N PRO A 341 10.51 12.18 7.17
CA PRO A 341 10.04 12.50 5.83
C PRO A 341 9.32 13.84 5.79
N ILE A 342 9.59 14.60 4.73
CA ILE A 342 8.82 15.79 4.36
C ILE A 342 7.48 15.29 3.80
N LYS A 343 6.50 15.14 4.68
CA LYS A 343 5.16 14.59 4.36
C LYS A 343 4.25 15.61 3.64
N HIS A 344 4.48 16.91 3.84
CA HIS A 344 3.58 17.96 3.36
C HIS A 344 4.32 18.97 2.47
N TRP A 345 4.28 18.75 1.16
CA TRP A 345 4.84 19.69 0.16
C TRP A 345 3.94 20.91 -0.09
N ARG A 346 2.77 20.97 0.58
CA ARG A 346 1.69 21.99 0.55
C ARG A 346 1.06 22.30 -0.81
N MET A 347 1.80 22.13 -1.90
CA MET A 347 1.37 22.33 -3.28
C MET A 347 1.51 21.02 -4.05
N ALA A 348 0.55 20.76 -4.95
CA ALA A 348 0.47 19.50 -5.70
C ALA A 348 1.78 19.15 -6.46
N ARG A 349 2.55 20.15 -6.91
CA ARG A 349 3.83 19.97 -7.63
C ARG A 349 5.07 20.40 -6.85
N GLY A 350 4.97 20.61 -5.53
CA GLY A 350 6.09 21.07 -4.71
C GLY A 350 7.28 20.10 -4.69
N MET A 351 6.98 18.80 -4.60
CA MET A 351 8.00 17.73 -4.65
C MET A 351 8.61 17.62 -6.05
N GLU A 352 7.77 17.67 -7.09
CA GLU A 352 8.24 17.59 -8.49
C GLU A 352 9.19 18.76 -8.83
N LEU A 353 8.86 19.98 -8.37
CA LEU A 353 9.74 21.15 -8.51
C LEU A 353 11.08 20.96 -7.80
N PHE A 354 11.08 20.36 -6.61
CA PHE A 354 12.32 20.06 -5.90
C PHE A 354 13.22 19.11 -6.69
N PHE A 355 12.67 17.99 -7.17
CA PHE A 355 13.44 17.02 -7.97
C PHE A 355 13.88 17.59 -9.32
N PHE A 356 13.07 18.44 -9.95
CA PHE A 356 13.45 19.15 -11.16
C PHE A 356 14.69 20.05 -10.93
N LEU A 357 14.69 20.84 -9.85
CA LEU A 357 15.84 21.69 -9.51
C LEU A 357 17.06 20.89 -9.04
N LEU A 358 16.84 19.75 -8.39
CA LEU A 358 17.88 18.84 -7.95
C LEU A 358 18.60 18.20 -9.16
N ASP A 359 17.83 17.77 -10.17
CA ASP A 359 18.36 17.14 -11.39
C ASP A 359 19.04 18.13 -12.32
N ALA A 360 18.52 19.37 -12.42
CA ALA A 360 19.05 20.38 -13.33
C ALA A 360 20.54 20.65 -13.09
N ARG A 361 21.03 20.70 -11.84
CA ARG A 361 22.44 21.01 -11.48
C ARG A 361 23.02 22.34 -12.06
N TYR A 362 22.23 23.12 -12.81
CA TYR A 362 22.56 24.44 -13.35
C TYR A 362 21.40 25.44 -13.11
N PRO A 363 21.63 26.76 -13.20
CA PRO A 363 20.56 27.76 -13.09
C PRO A 363 19.50 27.60 -14.17
N VAL A 364 18.23 27.45 -13.76
CA VAL A 364 17.08 27.28 -14.66
C VAL A 364 16.17 28.50 -14.64
N SER A 365 15.76 28.96 -15.83
CA SER A 365 14.86 30.11 -15.95
C SER A 365 13.45 29.77 -15.46
N LYS A 366 12.67 30.79 -15.11
CA LYS A 366 11.26 30.63 -14.76
C LYS A 366 10.46 29.98 -15.89
N GLU A 367 10.72 30.40 -17.13
CA GLU A 367 10.02 29.90 -18.32
C GLU A 367 10.29 28.41 -18.54
N THR A 368 11.53 27.95 -18.38
CA THR A 368 11.87 26.53 -18.49
C THR A 368 11.17 25.69 -17.42
N ILE A 369 11.11 26.18 -16.18
CA ILE A 369 10.41 25.49 -15.08
C ILE A 369 8.91 25.38 -15.38
N LEU A 370 8.28 26.46 -15.85
CA LEU A 370 6.86 26.49 -16.18
C LEU A 370 6.51 25.60 -17.39
N THR A 371 7.38 25.51 -18.38
CA THR A 371 7.16 24.59 -19.51
C THR A 371 7.28 23.12 -19.08
N ALA A 372 8.21 22.80 -18.18
CA ALA A 372 8.48 21.43 -17.75
C ALA A 372 7.45 20.88 -16.76
N LEU A 373 6.95 21.72 -15.86
CA LEU A 373 5.92 21.42 -14.87
C LEU A 373 4.79 22.41 -15.17
N TRP A 374 3.54 22.13 -15.45
CA TRP A 374 2.57 23.14 -15.98
C TRP A 374 2.69 23.50 -17.49
N PRO A 375 2.77 22.49 -18.39
CA PRO A 375 2.69 22.74 -19.84
C PRO A 375 1.38 23.41 -20.28
N GLU A 376 0.33 23.30 -19.47
CA GLU A 376 -0.97 23.98 -19.64
C GLU A 376 -0.89 25.39 -19.02
N TYR A 377 -0.50 26.38 -19.82
CA TYR A 377 -0.35 27.77 -19.37
C TYR A 377 -1.71 28.47 -19.19
N ASP A 378 -1.95 29.01 -17.99
CA ASP A 378 -3.05 29.96 -17.72
C ASP A 378 -2.55 31.20 -16.93
N GLU A 379 -3.40 32.21 -16.76
CA GLU A 379 -3.07 33.43 -16.01
C GLU A 379 -2.74 33.16 -14.53
N CYS A 380 -3.19 32.03 -13.96
CA CYS A 380 -2.96 31.66 -12.57
C CYS A 380 -1.63 30.92 -12.34
N THR A 381 -1.05 30.32 -13.37
CA THR A 381 0.13 29.45 -13.31
C THR A 381 1.35 30.15 -12.72
N ALA A 382 1.57 31.42 -13.09
CA ALA A 382 2.66 32.22 -12.53
C ALA A 382 2.53 32.44 -11.01
N ARG A 383 1.31 32.61 -10.50
CA ARG A 383 1.05 32.74 -9.05
C ARG A 383 1.23 31.40 -8.34
N THR A 384 0.78 30.30 -8.95
CA THR A 384 0.97 28.94 -8.42
C THR A 384 2.45 28.58 -8.28
N PHE A 385 3.27 28.93 -9.27
CA PHE A 385 4.74 28.76 -9.20
C PHE A 385 5.35 29.49 -8.01
N HIS A 386 5.06 30.79 -7.85
CA HIS A 386 5.62 31.59 -6.75
C HIS A 386 5.20 31.08 -5.37
N ASN A 387 3.94 30.65 -5.22
CA ASN A 387 3.45 30.03 -3.99
C ASN A 387 4.16 28.70 -3.70
N THR A 388 4.37 27.87 -4.73
CA THR A 388 5.10 26.61 -4.62
C THR A 388 6.53 26.84 -4.17
N LEU A 389 7.21 27.82 -4.78
CA LEU A 389 8.58 28.20 -4.44
C LEU A 389 8.70 28.74 -3.00
N TYR A 390 7.74 29.57 -2.58
CA TYR A 390 7.68 30.09 -1.22
C TYR A 390 7.60 28.96 -0.18
N TYR A 391 6.70 27.99 -0.38
CA TYR A 391 6.59 26.86 0.55
C TYR A 391 7.81 25.95 0.49
N LEU A 392 8.40 25.76 -0.69
CA LEU A 392 9.61 24.98 -0.83
C LEU A 392 10.79 25.60 -0.04
N ARG A 393 10.96 26.92 -0.10
CA ARG A 393 11.91 27.67 0.74
C ARG A 393 11.62 27.53 2.23
N LYS A 394 10.35 27.55 2.62
CA LYS A 394 9.96 27.39 4.03
C LYS A 394 10.30 25.99 4.56
N ILE A 395 10.20 24.97 3.72
CA ILE A 395 10.49 23.58 4.07
C ILE A 395 12.01 23.35 4.15
N LEU A 396 12.75 23.79 3.13
CA LEU A 396 14.18 23.48 2.99
C LEU A 396 15.11 24.49 3.65
N GLY A 397 14.62 25.67 3.99
CA GLY A 397 15.40 26.85 4.36
C GLY A 397 15.60 27.80 3.17
N GLU A 398 15.50 29.11 3.42
CA GLU A 398 15.58 30.13 2.37
C GLU A 398 16.92 30.11 1.62
N ALA A 399 18.00 29.77 2.32
CA ALA A 399 19.35 29.70 1.75
C ALA A 399 19.51 28.59 0.69
N CYS A 400 18.61 27.60 0.67
CA CYS A 400 18.70 26.45 -0.23
C CYS A 400 18.21 26.76 -1.65
N ILE A 401 17.44 27.83 -1.88
CA ILE A 401 16.91 28.17 -3.20
C ILE A 401 17.30 29.59 -3.57
N LEU A 402 18.34 29.67 -4.38
CA LEU A 402 18.92 30.92 -4.84
C LEU A 402 18.24 31.37 -6.13
N PHE A 403 18.06 32.68 -6.26
CA PHE A 403 17.65 33.33 -7.50
C PHE A 403 18.74 34.30 -7.93
N THR A 404 19.28 34.11 -9.12
CA THR A 404 20.30 34.95 -9.74
C THR A 404 19.80 35.45 -11.10
N PRO A 405 20.47 36.41 -11.76
CA PRO A 405 20.13 36.79 -13.14
C PRO A 405 20.14 35.61 -14.13
N ALA A 406 20.87 34.53 -13.82
CA ALA A 406 20.93 33.33 -14.64
C ALA A 406 19.75 32.35 -14.39
N GLY A 407 18.97 32.53 -13.31
CA GLY A 407 17.82 31.67 -12.97
C GLY A 407 17.80 31.19 -11.52
N TYR A 408 16.97 30.17 -11.27
CA TYR A 408 16.82 29.48 -9.99
C TYR A 408 17.78 28.30 -9.86
N THR A 409 18.35 28.10 -8.67
CA THR A 409 19.23 26.96 -8.36
C THR A 409 18.96 26.42 -6.97
N LEU A 410 19.00 25.09 -6.83
CA LEU A 410 18.97 24.40 -5.54
C LEU A 410 20.39 24.22 -5.01
N ASN A 411 20.71 24.83 -3.87
CA ASN A 411 21.99 24.73 -3.18
C ASN A 411 21.80 24.16 -1.78
N LEU A 412 21.77 22.83 -1.68
CA LEU A 412 21.56 22.14 -0.40
C LEU A 412 22.75 22.34 0.56
N ALA A 413 23.97 22.52 0.06
CA ALA A 413 25.14 22.76 0.89
C ALA A 413 25.02 24.04 1.74
N ALA A 414 24.27 25.05 1.28
CA ALA A 414 24.03 26.28 2.02
C ALA A 414 23.16 26.09 3.29
N GLY A 415 22.27 25.08 3.31
CA GLY A 415 21.41 24.78 4.46
C GLY A 415 21.86 23.58 5.29
N TYR A 416 22.56 22.63 4.66
CA TYR A 416 22.82 21.30 5.22
C TYR A 416 24.31 20.93 5.25
N GLY A 417 25.20 21.71 4.61
CA GLY A 417 26.62 21.37 4.47
C GLY A 417 26.81 19.99 3.82
N ASP A 418 27.70 19.18 4.39
CA ASP A 418 27.99 17.81 3.93
C ASP A 418 26.96 16.77 4.41
N GLN A 419 25.93 17.18 5.16
CA GLN A 419 24.92 16.26 5.71
C GLN A 419 23.79 15.94 4.72
N VAL A 420 24.11 15.89 3.42
CA VAL A 420 23.16 15.57 2.35
C VAL A 420 23.50 14.19 1.79
N TRP A 421 22.57 13.26 1.95
CA TRP A 421 22.62 11.94 1.32
C TRP A 421 21.63 11.92 0.16
N TYR A 422 22.07 11.49 -1.02
CA TYR A 422 21.22 11.38 -2.21
C TYR A 422 21.58 10.11 -2.98
N ASP A 423 20.60 9.20 -3.10
CA ASP A 423 20.80 7.87 -3.71
C ASP A 423 21.31 7.92 -5.15
N VAL A 424 20.76 8.79 -6.01
CA VAL A 424 21.21 8.91 -7.40
C VAL A 424 22.63 9.46 -7.49
N GLN A 425 22.99 10.43 -6.63
CA GLN A 425 24.38 10.92 -6.61
C GLN A 425 25.34 9.79 -6.24
N LEU A 426 25.03 9.03 -5.19
CA LEU A 426 25.85 7.88 -4.78
C LEU A 426 25.93 6.80 -5.85
N PHE A 427 24.82 6.54 -6.55
CA PHE A 427 24.78 5.60 -7.66
C PHE A 427 25.69 6.05 -8.82
N GLU A 428 25.66 7.33 -9.16
CA GLU A 428 26.54 7.92 -10.19
C GLU A 428 28.00 7.89 -9.76
N ASP A 429 28.30 8.14 -8.49
CA ASP A 429 29.65 8.06 -7.94
C ASP A 429 30.19 6.62 -7.98
N GLN A 430 29.37 5.64 -7.60
CA GLN A 430 29.75 4.22 -7.68
C GLN A 430 29.96 3.74 -9.12
N ARG A 431 29.21 4.29 -10.10
CA ARG A 431 29.48 4.04 -11.52
C ARG A 431 30.90 4.46 -11.91
N LEU A 432 31.32 5.65 -11.49
CA LEU A 432 32.68 6.14 -11.78
C LEU A 432 33.75 5.27 -11.12
N VAL A 433 33.52 4.81 -9.87
CA VAL A 433 34.42 3.88 -9.18
C VAL A 433 34.51 2.55 -9.93
N ALA A 434 33.39 2.00 -10.39
CA ALA A 434 33.37 0.74 -11.12
C ALA A 434 34.12 0.83 -12.46
N GLU A 435 33.89 1.90 -13.22
CA GLU A 435 34.55 2.16 -14.51
C GLU A 435 36.07 2.32 -14.35
N SER A 436 36.51 3.08 -13.35
CA SER A 436 37.93 3.23 -13.03
C SER A 436 38.56 1.91 -12.59
N ALA A 437 37.89 1.14 -11.73
CA ALA A 437 38.39 -0.15 -11.28
C ALA A 437 38.51 -1.17 -12.42
N LEU A 438 37.57 -1.18 -13.37
CA LEU A 438 37.66 -2.01 -14.58
C LEU A 438 38.84 -1.61 -15.46
N ALA A 439 39.06 -0.31 -15.67
CA ALA A 439 40.19 0.19 -16.46
C ALA A 439 41.56 -0.17 -15.84
N GLU A 440 41.63 -0.24 -14.51
CA GLU A 440 42.81 -0.65 -13.75
C GLU A 440 42.94 -2.17 -13.56
N GLY A 441 41.98 -2.97 -14.05
CA GLY A 441 41.97 -4.42 -13.89
C GLY A 441 41.66 -4.91 -12.47
N GLN A 442 41.15 -4.05 -11.59
CA GLN A 442 40.79 -4.35 -10.21
C GLN A 442 39.37 -4.95 -10.13
N LEU A 443 39.22 -6.21 -10.55
CA LEU A 443 37.92 -6.87 -10.67
C LEU A 443 37.11 -6.90 -9.36
N ASP A 444 37.72 -7.18 -8.21
CA ASP A 444 37.01 -7.23 -6.92
C ASP A 444 36.42 -5.88 -6.54
N ARG A 445 37.17 -4.80 -6.80
CA ARG A 445 36.72 -3.42 -6.53
C ARG A 445 35.60 -3.02 -7.49
N ALA A 446 35.69 -3.40 -8.76
CA ALA A 446 34.62 -3.18 -9.73
C ALA A 446 33.35 -3.95 -9.33
N LYS A 447 33.48 -5.23 -8.94
CA LYS A 447 32.38 -6.07 -8.46
C LYS A 447 31.68 -5.41 -7.27
N ALA A 448 32.44 -4.99 -6.26
CA ALA A 448 31.90 -4.29 -5.08
C ALA A 448 31.12 -3.01 -5.46
N ALA A 449 31.69 -2.17 -6.33
CA ALA A 449 31.03 -0.93 -6.76
C ALA A 449 29.72 -1.20 -7.52
N PHE A 450 29.69 -2.20 -8.43
CA PHE A 450 28.45 -2.58 -9.10
C PHE A 450 27.39 -3.15 -8.15
N HIS A 451 27.80 -3.90 -7.11
CA HIS A 451 26.86 -4.37 -6.10
C HIS A 451 26.19 -3.21 -5.35
N GLU A 452 26.98 -2.20 -4.95
CA GLU A 452 26.45 -0.99 -4.30
C GLU A 452 25.45 -0.26 -5.20
N MET A 453 25.76 -0.11 -6.50
CA MET A 453 24.83 0.47 -7.48
C MET A 453 23.50 -0.29 -7.51
N ILE A 454 23.54 -1.62 -7.54
CA ILE A 454 22.33 -2.45 -7.55
C ILE A 454 21.52 -2.32 -6.26
N GLN A 455 22.17 -2.15 -5.09
CA GLN A 455 21.48 -1.97 -3.81
C GLN A 455 20.79 -0.60 -3.71
N LEU A 456 21.36 0.43 -4.32
CA LEU A 456 20.79 1.78 -4.36
C LEU A 456 19.56 1.86 -5.29
N TYR A 457 19.57 1.10 -6.39
CA TYR A 457 18.50 1.13 -7.39
C TYR A 457 17.28 0.31 -6.95
N ARG A 458 16.30 0.97 -6.32
CA ARG A 458 15.08 0.33 -5.79
C ARG A 458 13.89 0.36 -6.76
N GLY A 459 14.04 1.03 -7.89
CA GLY A 459 13.01 1.20 -8.91
C GLY A 459 13.31 2.38 -9.83
N ASP A 460 12.45 2.59 -10.83
CA ASP A 460 12.59 3.68 -11.77
C ASP A 460 12.61 5.05 -11.09
N TYR A 461 13.48 5.94 -11.59
CA TYR A 461 13.64 7.30 -11.07
C TYR A 461 12.31 8.08 -11.09
N GLY A 462 11.96 8.67 -9.93
CA GLY A 462 10.81 9.55 -9.79
C GLY A 462 9.53 8.93 -10.34
N ARG A 463 9.21 7.69 -9.96
CA ARG A 463 8.13 6.88 -10.54
C ARG A 463 6.78 7.60 -10.78
N PRO A 464 6.26 8.46 -9.87
CA PRO A 464 4.99 9.17 -10.08
C PRO A 464 5.09 10.40 -11.00
N PHE A 465 6.29 10.81 -11.42
CA PHE A 465 6.49 11.96 -12.30
C PHE A 465 6.39 11.53 -13.76
N TYR A 466 5.43 12.08 -14.51
CA TYR A 466 5.17 11.69 -15.90
C TYR A 466 5.58 12.75 -16.93
N GLN A 467 6.14 13.88 -16.49
CA GLN A 467 6.60 14.94 -17.38
C GLN A 467 7.89 14.53 -18.12
N GLU A 468 8.06 15.06 -19.34
CA GLU A 468 9.14 14.67 -20.26
C GLU A 468 10.56 14.78 -19.64
N TRP A 469 10.79 15.81 -18.81
CA TRP A 469 12.07 16.02 -18.12
C TRP A 469 12.47 14.80 -17.27
N CYS A 470 11.51 14.17 -16.59
CA CYS A 470 11.74 13.02 -15.72
C CYS A 470 11.86 11.73 -16.53
N THR A 471 11.09 11.58 -17.61
CA THR A 471 11.14 10.39 -18.48
C THR A 471 12.54 10.21 -19.06
N ARG A 472 13.14 11.28 -19.62
CA ARG A 472 14.50 11.23 -20.16
C ARG A 472 15.52 10.79 -19.10
N ARG A 473 15.48 11.41 -17.92
CA ARG A 473 16.41 11.08 -16.83
C ARG A 473 16.23 9.65 -16.32
N ARG A 474 14.99 9.17 -16.24
CA ARG A 474 14.67 7.79 -15.87
C ARG A 474 15.28 6.77 -16.83
N ASP A 475 15.15 7.01 -18.13
CA ASP A 475 15.68 6.10 -19.16
C ASP A 475 17.22 6.05 -19.14
N GLU A 476 17.87 7.19 -18.92
CA GLU A 476 19.33 7.26 -18.73
C GLU A 476 19.80 6.42 -17.54
N LEU A 477 19.19 6.62 -16.37
CA LEU A 477 19.55 5.89 -15.15
C LEU A 477 19.24 4.39 -15.24
N ARG A 478 18.13 4.02 -15.89
CA ARG A 478 17.77 2.61 -16.15
C ARG A 478 18.82 1.93 -17.03
N THR A 479 19.29 2.61 -18.07
CA THR A 479 20.33 2.08 -18.96
C THR A 479 21.62 1.78 -18.19
N ILE A 480 22.03 2.68 -17.30
CA ILE A 480 23.22 2.49 -16.45
C ILE A 480 23.04 1.29 -15.51
N TYR A 481 21.87 1.14 -14.88
CA TYR A 481 21.58 0.02 -14.00
C TYR A 481 21.63 -1.33 -14.73
N LEU A 482 21.07 -1.40 -15.94
CA LEU A 482 21.11 -2.62 -16.77
C LEU A 482 22.54 -3.00 -17.14
N GLU A 483 23.41 -2.03 -17.42
CA GLU A 483 24.84 -2.27 -17.65
C GLU A 483 25.54 -2.83 -16.40
N ALA A 484 25.27 -2.28 -15.20
CA ALA A 484 25.82 -2.81 -13.96
C ALA A 484 25.42 -4.28 -13.72
N CYS A 485 24.15 -4.62 -13.97
CA CYS A 485 23.67 -6.01 -13.89
C CYS A 485 24.38 -6.91 -14.90
N ARG A 486 24.54 -6.46 -16.15
CA ARG A 486 25.26 -7.18 -17.20
C ARG A 486 26.71 -7.47 -16.79
N GLN A 487 27.43 -6.48 -16.26
CA GLN A 487 28.81 -6.65 -15.81
C GLN A 487 28.94 -7.69 -14.69
N LEU A 488 28.10 -7.59 -13.66
CA LEU A 488 28.10 -8.57 -12.57
C LEU A 488 27.73 -9.98 -13.03
N ALA A 489 26.76 -10.10 -13.94
CA ALA A 489 26.40 -11.38 -14.53
C ALA A 489 27.57 -12.02 -15.30
N GLN A 490 28.35 -11.22 -16.02
CA GLN A 490 29.53 -11.68 -16.76
C GLN A 490 30.70 -12.03 -15.84
N ILE A 491 30.91 -11.28 -14.75
CA ILE A 491 31.94 -11.59 -13.73
C ILE A 491 31.61 -12.93 -13.06
N ALA A 492 30.39 -13.08 -12.52
CA ALA A 492 29.96 -14.32 -11.89
C ALA A 492 30.02 -15.53 -12.84
N TRP A 493 29.71 -15.32 -14.13
CA TRP A 493 29.89 -16.35 -15.15
C TRP A 493 31.34 -16.79 -15.31
N ARG A 494 32.31 -15.87 -15.27
CA ARG A 494 33.74 -16.22 -15.38
C ARG A 494 34.26 -16.92 -14.13
N GLU A 495 33.69 -16.63 -12.98
CA GLU A 495 33.97 -17.28 -11.69
C GLU A 495 33.30 -18.65 -11.54
N GLU A 496 32.55 -19.09 -12.56
CA GLU A 496 31.76 -20.33 -12.55
C GLU A 496 30.61 -20.34 -11.52
N ASP A 497 30.26 -19.19 -10.94
CA ASP A 497 29.05 -19.02 -10.16
C ASP A 497 27.85 -18.76 -11.08
N TRP A 498 27.36 -19.86 -11.66
CA TRP A 498 26.19 -19.85 -12.54
C TRP A 498 24.91 -19.42 -11.81
N GLY A 499 24.86 -19.59 -10.49
CA GLY A 499 23.70 -19.26 -9.66
C GLY A 499 23.55 -17.76 -9.54
N GLU A 500 24.62 -17.10 -9.12
CA GLU A 500 24.73 -15.66 -9.02
C GLU A 500 24.55 -14.99 -10.40
N SER A 501 25.22 -15.50 -11.44
CA SER A 501 25.05 -14.96 -12.81
C SER A 501 23.58 -14.98 -13.27
N ALA A 502 22.84 -16.06 -12.98
CA ALA A 502 21.43 -16.17 -13.30
C ALA A 502 20.55 -15.14 -12.57
N GLU A 503 20.92 -14.72 -11.36
CA GLU A 503 20.16 -13.71 -10.62
C GLU A 503 20.21 -12.34 -11.29
N TYR A 504 21.37 -11.91 -11.76
CA TYR A 504 21.50 -10.63 -12.45
C TYR A 504 20.75 -10.59 -13.78
N TRP A 505 20.79 -11.68 -14.56
CA TRP A 505 19.97 -11.78 -15.76
C TRP A 505 18.47 -11.72 -15.46
N ARG A 506 18.01 -12.36 -14.37
CA ARG A 506 16.61 -12.25 -13.91
C ARG A 506 16.24 -10.82 -13.52
N ARG A 507 17.14 -10.09 -12.82
CA ARG A 507 16.90 -8.69 -12.45
C ARG A 507 16.71 -7.79 -13.68
N MET A 508 17.48 -8.00 -14.75
CA MET A 508 17.30 -7.27 -16.01
C MET A 508 15.91 -7.55 -16.63
N LEU A 509 15.47 -8.81 -16.63
CA LEU A 509 14.16 -9.21 -17.17
C LEU A 509 12.96 -8.69 -16.36
N LEU A 510 13.15 -8.34 -15.08
CA LEU A 510 12.12 -7.70 -14.27
C LEU A 510 11.89 -6.24 -14.68
N LEU A 511 12.89 -5.57 -15.25
CA LEU A 511 12.77 -4.20 -15.75
C LEU A 511 12.33 -4.16 -17.21
N ASP A 512 12.89 -5.05 -18.04
CA ASP A 512 12.54 -5.18 -19.44
C ASP A 512 12.54 -6.66 -19.84
N SER A 513 11.34 -7.19 -20.00
CA SER A 513 11.08 -8.59 -20.34
C SER A 513 11.49 -8.94 -21.78
N CYS A 514 11.69 -7.95 -22.65
CA CYS A 514 12.07 -8.12 -24.05
C CYS A 514 13.60 -8.19 -24.26
N LEU A 515 14.42 -8.09 -23.22
CA LEU A 515 15.88 -8.15 -23.34
C LEU A 515 16.37 -9.56 -23.71
N GLU A 516 16.59 -9.79 -25.00
CA GLU A 516 17.11 -11.05 -25.55
C GLU A 516 18.44 -11.48 -24.92
N GLU A 517 19.34 -10.53 -24.65
CA GLU A 517 20.63 -10.81 -24.01
C GLU A 517 20.45 -11.46 -22.63
N ALA A 518 19.51 -10.95 -21.83
CA ALA A 518 19.26 -11.46 -20.50
C ALA A 518 18.62 -12.86 -20.54
N HIS A 519 17.68 -13.09 -21.48
CA HIS A 519 17.17 -14.45 -21.75
C HIS A 519 18.29 -15.41 -22.14
N TYR A 520 19.19 -14.99 -23.05
CA TYR A 520 20.31 -15.79 -23.50
C TYR A 520 21.29 -16.14 -22.36
N GLY A 521 21.67 -15.15 -21.56
CA GLY A 521 22.52 -15.35 -20.38
C GLY A 521 21.91 -16.33 -19.38
N LEU A 522 20.62 -16.18 -19.09
CA LEU A 522 19.89 -17.04 -18.16
C LEU A 522 19.78 -18.50 -18.65
N ILE A 523 19.50 -18.71 -19.93
CA ILE A 523 19.47 -20.06 -20.54
C ILE A 523 20.84 -20.73 -20.42
N ARG A 524 21.93 -19.99 -20.68
CA ARG A 524 23.29 -20.51 -20.53
C ARG A 524 23.62 -20.89 -19.08
N CYS A 525 23.18 -20.11 -18.11
CA CYS A 525 23.35 -20.42 -16.70
C CYS A 525 22.63 -21.72 -16.32
N TYR A 526 21.37 -21.88 -16.74
CA TYR A 526 20.62 -23.12 -16.48
C TYR A 526 21.28 -24.35 -17.12
N LEU A 527 21.86 -24.20 -18.32
CA LEU A 527 22.59 -25.28 -18.96
C LEU A 527 23.82 -25.73 -18.17
N ARG A 528 24.62 -24.79 -17.67
CA ARG A 528 25.79 -25.10 -16.84
C ARG A 528 25.42 -25.75 -15.52
N GLN A 529 24.24 -25.43 -14.97
CA GLN A 529 23.68 -26.06 -13.78
C GLN A 529 23.00 -27.42 -14.04
N GLY A 530 22.99 -27.93 -15.29
CA GLY A 530 22.29 -29.17 -15.64
C GLY A 530 20.75 -29.05 -15.68
N LYS A 531 20.21 -27.84 -15.54
CA LYS A 531 18.76 -27.56 -15.48
C LYS A 531 18.15 -27.39 -16.87
N ARG A 532 18.27 -28.42 -17.73
CA ARG A 532 17.82 -28.37 -19.14
C ARG A 532 16.33 -28.01 -19.30
N GLY A 533 15.46 -28.54 -18.44
CA GLY A 533 14.03 -28.21 -18.45
C GLY A 533 13.75 -26.73 -18.16
N ALA A 534 14.53 -26.09 -17.29
CA ALA A 534 14.41 -24.65 -17.02
C ALA A 534 14.92 -23.81 -18.21
N ALA A 535 16.02 -24.24 -18.85
CA ALA A 535 16.54 -23.61 -20.06
C ALA A 535 15.52 -23.61 -21.22
N LEU A 536 14.84 -24.73 -21.45
CA LEU A 536 13.79 -24.84 -22.47
C LEU A 536 12.59 -23.93 -22.18
N ARG A 537 12.11 -23.92 -20.92
CA ARG A 537 11.01 -23.02 -20.51
C ARG A 537 11.39 -21.56 -20.68
N GLN A 538 12.62 -21.18 -20.34
CA GLN A 538 13.07 -19.79 -20.49
C GLN A 538 13.07 -19.35 -21.97
N TYR A 539 13.53 -20.21 -22.89
CA TYR A 539 13.45 -19.91 -24.31
C TYR A 539 12.00 -19.73 -24.79
N GLN A 540 11.09 -20.60 -24.34
CA GLN A 540 9.67 -20.49 -24.68
C GLN A 540 9.04 -19.19 -24.13
N THR A 541 9.43 -18.77 -22.92
CA THR A 541 9.04 -17.48 -22.37
C THR A 541 9.55 -16.34 -23.23
N CYS A 542 10.84 -16.32 -23.59
CA CYS A 542 11.43 -15.31 -24.47
C CYS A 542 10.68 -15.21 -25.80
N GLN A 543 10.42 -16.35 -26.46
CA GLN A 543 9.72 -16.38 -27.73
C GLN A 543 8.30 -15.81 -27.62
N ARG A 544 7.58 -16.16 -26.55
CA ARG A 544 6.23 -15.66 -26.31
C ARG A 544 6.25 -14.14 -26.08
N THR A 545 7.09 -13.66 -25.17
CA THR A 545 7.17 -12.24 -24.81
C THR A 545 7.53 -11.37 -26.00
N LEU A 546 8.54 -11.72 -26.79
CA LEU A 546 8.92 -10.94 -27.98
C LEU A 546 7.81 -10.92 -29.05
N GLN A 547 7.08 -12.03 -29.19
CA GLN A 547 5.98 -12.11 -30.13
C GLN A 547 4.76 -11.29 -29.68
N GLU A 548 4.46 -11.27 -28.38
CA GLU A 548 3.34 -10.53 -27.78
C GLU A 548 3.61 -9.01 -27.75
N GLU A 549 4.80 -8.59 -27.32
CA GLU A 549 5.13 -7.18 -27.09
C GLU A 549 5.67 -6.46 -28.34
N LEU A 550 6.47 -7.16 -29.16
CA LEU A 550 7.20 -6.56 -30.29
C LEU A 550 6.82 -7.15 -31.65
N GLY A 551 6.07 -8.25 -31.69
CA GLY A 551 5.68 -8.91 -32.93
C GLY A 551 6.83 -9.60 -33.68
N VAL A 552 7.97 -9.83 -33.03
CA VAL A 552 9.17 -10.41 -33.64
C VAL A 552 9.53 -11.78 -33.05
N GLN A 553 10.30 -12.57 -33.80
CA GLN A 553 10.85 -13.84 -33.32
C GLN A 553 12.21 -13.61 -32.62
N PRO A 554 12.64 -14.53 -31.73
CA PRO A 554 13.97 -14.47 -31.13
C PRO A 554 15.07 -14.42 -32.19
N GLY A 555 16.12 -13.66 -31.95
CA GLY A 555 17.27 -13.53 -32.82
C GLY A 555 18.07 -14.83 -32.99
N GLN A 556 18.97 -14.83 -33.98
CA GLN A 556 19.69 -16.02 -34.42
C GLN A 556 20.50 -16.71 -33.31
N ALA A 557 21.08 -15.94 -32.39
CA ALA A 557 21.87 -16.48 -31.27
C ALA A 557 21.03 -17.37 -30.33
N LEU A 558 19.80 -16.95 -30.02
CA LEU A 558 18.86 -17.71 -29.19
C LEU A 558 18.32 -18.93 -29.95
N GLN A 559 18.01 -18.79 -31.24
CA GLN A 559 17.55 -19.92 -32.06
C GLN A 559 18.60 -21.03 -32.16
N LEU A 560 19.87 -20.68 -32.37
CA LEU A 560 20.97 -21.64 -32.38
C LEU A 560 21.17 -22.32 -31.01
N LEU A 561 21.00 -21.56 -29.93
CA LEU A 561 21.06 -22.11 -28.56
C LEU A 561 19.92 -23.12 -28.34
N TYR A 562 18.72 -22.83 -28.81
CA TYR A 562 17.58 -23.74 -28.76
C TYR A 562 17.77 -25.02 -29.59
N GLN A 563 18.34 -24.93 -30.79
CA GLN A 563 18.64 -26.12 -31.60
C GLN A 563 19.62 -27.06 -30.90
N ARG A 564 20.60 -26.53 -30.15
CA ARG A 564 21.51 -27.35 -29.32
C ARG A 564 20.81 -27.99 -28.11
N LEU A 565 19.77 -27.32 -27.59
CA LEU A 565 18.93 -27.83 -26.49
C LEU A 565 17.97 -28.94 -26.90
N THR A 566 17.74 -29.16 -28.19
CA THR A 566 16.80 -30.16 -28.71
C THR A 566 17.46 -31.26 -29.54
N SER A 567 18.72 -31.10 -29.95
CA SER A 567 19.48 -32.06 -30.76
C SER A 567 20.29 -33.10 -29.98
N THR A 568 20.04 -33.24 -28.68
CA THR A 568 20.60 -34.28 -27.78
C THR A 568 19.47 -34.91 -26.98
#